data_AF-A0A226HPF3-F1
#
_entry.id   AF-A0A226HPF3-F1
#
_cell.length_a   1.000
_cell.length_b   1.000
_cell.length_c   1.000
_cell.angle_alpha   90.00
_cell.angle_beta   90.00
_cell.angle_gamma   90.00
#
_symmetry.space_group_name_H-M   'P 1'
#
loop_
_entity.id
_entity.type
_entity.pdbx_description
1 polymer ?
#
loop_
_entity_poly.entity_id
_entity_poly.type
_entity_poly.pdbx_seq_one_letter_code
_entity_poly.pdbx_strand_id
1 'polypeptide(L)'
;MKLTKFLTGQGYDIIEGPVRSHKPLQLWLKKPFDEAQLYYENIAHAFKSDVVLTEIENPALNVNSNQKDDYGFNIGITLLEEILKTLGLGALELSAKIKSGKTVTISYDNSITKEYAIGNLENYFYAADFLHPNPSLLKNANRNHILIITGTIFAKNLIVEIDTDFALDTALLADLNNLAGGKVDFTQGKQNKIKMVSIAEVYFPIAVKASKIDYDRSKFKNLILATDSNNIF
;
A
#
# COMPACT_ATOMS: atom_id res chain seq x y z
N MET A 1 10.31 -9.14 -13.09
CA MET A 1 10.96 -8.96 -11.77
C MET A 1 9.86 -9.02 -10.71
N LYS A 2 10.08 -9.68 -9.56
CA LYS A 2 9.07 -9.70 -8.48
C LYS A 2 8.85 -8.29 -7.95
N LEU A 3 7.59 -7.87 -7.85
CA LEU A 3 7.24 -6.52 -7.43
C LEU A 3 7.66 -6.28 -5.98
N THR A 4 7.33 -7.21 -5.07
CA THR A 4 7.75 -7.13 -3.66
C THR A 4 9.26 -6.94 -3.55
N LYS A 5 10.06 -7.74 -4.26
CA LYS A 5 11.52 -7.65 -4.22
C LYS A 5 12.06 -6.30 -4.72
N PHE A 6 11.44 -5.74 -5.76
CA PHE A 6 11.80 -4.42 -6.26
C PHE A 6 11.54 -3.33 -5.22
N LEU A 7 10.36 -3.36 -4.60
CA LEU A 7 9.94 -2.36 -3.61
C LEU A 7 10.74 -2.45 -2.32
N THR A 8 10.95 -3.65 -1.77
CA THR A 8 11.76 -3.85 -0.56
C THR A 8 13.19 -3.34 -0.77
N GLY A 9 13.76 -3.57 -1.96
CA GLY A 9 15.09 -3.04 -2.31
C GLY A 9 15.19 -1.50 -2.33
N GLN A 10 14.06 -0.79 -2.34
CA GLN A 10 13.96 0.67 -2.27
C GLN A 10 13.44 1.17 -0.89
N GLY A 11 13.21 0.24 0.04
CA GLY A 11 12.64 0.50 1.35
C GLY A 11 11.13 0.75 1.34
N TYR A 12 10.40 0.18 0.38
CA TYR A 12 8.94 0.23 0.33
C TYR A 12 8.36 -1.15 0.65
N ASP A 13 7.31 -1.19 1.46
CA ASP A 13 6.50 -2.39 1.71
C ASP A 13 5.18 -2.29 0.95
N ILE A 14 4.75 -3.39 0.36
CA ILE A 14 3.42 -3.51 -0.25
C ILE A 14 2.37 -3.46 0.86
N ILE A 15 1.28 -2.75 0.61
CA ILE A 15 0.12 -2.74 1.50
C ILE A 15 -0.69 -4.00 1.23
N GLU A 16 -0.56 -4.98 2.12
CA GLU A 16 -1.36 -6.21 2.06
C GLU A 16 -2.66 -6.08 2.86
N GLY A 17 -2.66 -5.24 3.91
CA GLY A 17 -3.80 -5.08 4.80
C GLY A 17 -5.02 -4.33 4.22
N PRO A 18 -6.14 -4.34 4.96
CA PRO A 18 -7.41 -3.80 4.50
C PRO A 18 -7.45 -2.27 4.44
N VAL A 19 -6.51 -1.59 5.10
CA VAL A 19 -6.49 -0.14 5.18
C VAL A 19 -5.67 0.44 4.03
N ARG A 20 -6.34 1.10 3.08
CA ARG A 20 -5.71 1.74 1.92
C ARG A 20 -5.91 3.25 1.88
N SER A 21 -5.72 3.90 3.03
CA SER A 21 -5.76 5.37 3.18
C SER A 21 -4.38 6.00 3.39
N HIS A 22 -3.31 5.21 3.26
CA HIS A 22 -1.93 5.63 3.46
C HIS A 22 -1.55 6.82 2.58
N LYS A 23 -0.96 7.85 3.21
CA LYS A 23 -0.45 9.06 2.57
C LYS A 23 0.84 9.51 3.26
N PRO A 24 1.75 10.19 2.54
CA PRO A 24 2.92 10.80 3.15
C PRO A 24 2.54 11.73 4.31
N LEU A 25 3.43 11.85 5.29
CA LEU A 25 3.27 12.64 6.51
C LEU A 25 2.16 12.18 7.46
N GLN A 26 1.48 11.06 7.20
CA GLN A 26 0.65 10.44 8.23
C GLN A 26 1.51 9.84 9.34
N LEU A 27 1.01 9.93 10.57
CA LEU A 27 1.59 9.26 11.72
C LEU A 27 0.78 8.02 12.06
N TRP A 28 1.46 6.91 12.22
CA TRP A 28 0.88 5.63 12.57
C TRP A 28 1.46 5.12 13.89
N LEU A 29 0.65 4.44 14.67
CA LEU A 29 1.06 3.84 15.93
C LEU A 29 1.23 2.35 15.73
N LYS A 30 2.45 1.84 15.93
CA LYS A 30 2.78 0.42 15.91
C LYS A 30 3.34 0.02 17.26
N LYS A 31 2.48 -0.54 18.12
CA LYS A 31 2.92 -1.16 19.37
C LYS A 31 3.44 -2.58 19.10
N PRO A 32 4.21 -3.18 20.03
CA PRO A 32 4.56 -4.59 19.96
C PRO A 32 3.28 -5.43 19.84
N PHE A 33 3.28 -6.39 18.91
CA PHE A 33 2.19 -7.35 18.65
C PHE A 33 0.84 -6.80 18.13
N ASP A 34 0.64 -5.48 18.13
CA ASP A 34 -0.58 -4.85 17.56
C ASP A 34 -0.38 -4.50 16.08
N GLU A 35 -1.46 -4.49 15.28
CA GLU A 35 -1.44 -3.92 13.92
C GLU A 35 -1.14 -2.42 13.94
N ALA A 36 -0.58 -1.89 12.85
CA ALA A 36 -0.40 -0.45 12.71
C ALA A 36 -1.76 0.26 12.63
N GLN A 37 -1.95 1.30 13.43
CA GLN A 37 -3.19 2.08 13.43
C GLN A 37 -2.90 3.55 13.15
N LEU A 38 -3.76 4.19 12.35
CA LEU A 38 -3.62 5.59 12.05
C LEU A 38 -3.73 6.40 13.35
N TYR A 39 -2.70 7.20 13.62
CA TYR A 39 -2.62 8.02 14.83
C TYR A 39 -2.96 9.48 14.54
N TYR A 40 -2.35 10.05 13.50
CA TYR A 40 -2.69 11.37 12.99
C TYR A 40 -2.66 11.38 11.47
N GLU A 41 -3.68 12.01 10.87
CA GLU A 41 -3.78 12.21 9.41
C GLU A 41 -2.64 13.05 8.82
N ASN A 42 -1.98 13.85 9.66
CA ASN A 42 -0.83 14.64 9.26
C ASN A 42 0.09 14.92 10.46
N ILE A 43 1.41 14.96 10.24
CA ILE A 43 2.39 15.29 11.28
C ILE A 43 2.10 16.62 11.97
N ALA A 44 1.52 17.60 11.25
CA ALA A 44 1.22 18.93 11.77
C ALA A 44 0.16 18.92 12.89
N HIS A 45 -0.60 17.83 13.04
CA HIS A 45 -1.54 17.67 14.15
C HIS A 45 -0.83 17.30 15.47
N ALA A 46 0.38 16.72 15.38
CA ALA A 46 1.16 16.28 16.53
C ALA A 46 2.34 17.21 16.83
N PHE A 47 2.92 17.80 15.78
CA PHE A 47 4.16 18.57 15.84
C PHE A 47 3.99 19.94 15.19
N LYS A 48 4.74 20.91 15.70
CA LYS A 48 4.88 22.25 15.13
C LYS A 48 6.35 22.50 14.83
N SER A 49 6.66 22.89 13.60
CA SER A 49 8.00 23.25 13.15
C SER A 49 7.89 24.32 12.08
N ASP A 50 8.88 25.22 12.02
CA ASP A 50 8.97 26.24 10.96
C ASP A 50 9.65 25.70 9.69
N VAL A 51 10.13 24.46 9.71
CA VAL A 51 10.73 23.80 8.55
C VAL A 51 9.64 23.43 7.54
N VAL A 52 9.77 23.96 6.33
CA VAL A 52 8.84 23.66 5.23
C VAL A 52 9.18 22.31 4.62
N LEU A 53 8.22 21.40 4.63
CA LEU A 53 8.32 20.11 3.95
C LEU A 53 7.77 20.22 2.53
N THR A 54 8.56 19.78 1.55
CA THR A 54 8.18 19.77 0.15
C THR A 54 8.03 18.32 -0.33
N GLU A 55 6.85 18.01 -0.88
CA GLU A 55 6.59 16.73 -1.54
C GLU A 55 7.39 16.66 -2.85
N ILE A 56 8.05 15.53 -3.07
CA ILE A 56 8.74 15.24 -4.32
C ILE A 56 8.09 14.04 -5.01
N GLU A 57 8.02 14.10 -6.33
CA GLU A 57 7.66 12.94 -7.15
C GLU A 57 8.93 12.24 -7.62
N ASN A 58 8.96 10.92 -7.53
CA ASN A 58 10.11 10.11 -7.93
C ASN A 58 9.74 9.11 -9.05
N PRO A 59 9.83 9.50 -10.33
CA PRO A 59 9.45 8.65 -11.45
C PRO A 59 10.27 7.36 -11.57
N ALA A 60 11.48 7.33 -11.02
CA ALA A 60 12.34 6.13 -11.08
C ALA A 60 11.81 4.98 -10.21
N LEU A 61 10.94 5.28 -9.25
CA LEU A 61 10.29 4.31 -8.37
C LEU A 61 8.88 3.93 -8.84
N ASN A 62 8.41 4.50 -9.95
CA ASN A 62 7.11 4.15 -10.49
C ASN A 62 7.10 2.67 -10.94
N VAL A 63 6.07 1.97 -10.46
CA VAL A 63 5.71 0.60 -10.80
C VAL A 63 4.88 0.57 -12.08
N ASN A 64 5.12 -0.44 -12.91
CA ASN A 64 4.31 -0.77 -14.08
C ASN A 64 4.03 -2.29 -14.12
N SER A 65 3.24 -2.71 -15.11
CA SER A 65 2.78 -4.10 -15.24
C SER A 65 3.90 -5.13 -15.47
N ASN A 66 5.15 -4.72 -15.69
CA ASN A 66 6.28 -5.63 -15.84
C ASN A 66 6.85 -6.11 -14.49
N GLN A 67 6.58 -5.37 -13.40
CA GLN A 67 6.82 -5.86 -12.05
C GLN A 67 5.52 -6.52 -11.55
N LYS A 68 5.62 -7.81 -11.21
CA LYS A 68 4.45 -8.62 -10.85
C LYS A 68 4.81 -9.67 -9.83
N ASP A 69 3.83 -10.03 -9.01
CA ASP A 69 3.94 -11.11 -8.04
C ASP A 69 2.97 -12.22 -8.38
N ASP A 70 3.48 -13.46 -8.33
CA ASP A 70 2.73 -14.67 -8.65
C ASP A 70 2.40 -15.40 -7.34
N TYR A 71 1.12 -15.73 -7.18
CA TYR A 71 0.59 -16.43 -6.02
C TYR A 71 -0.05 -17.74 -6.46
N GLY A 72 0.02 -18.76 -5.60
CA GLY A 72 -0.79 -19.96 -5.77
C GLY A 72 -2.28 -19.60 -5.72
N PHE A 73 -3.09 -20.27 -6.53
CA PHE A 73 -4.48 -19.88 -6.80
C PHE A 73 -5.30 -19.48 -5.56
N ASN A 74 -5.39 -20.34 -4.55
CA ASN A 74 -6.21 -20.07 -3.36
C ASN A 74 -5.75 -18.84 -2.58
N ILE A 75 -4.43 -18.65 -2.43
CA ILE A 75 -3.88 -17.48 -1.75
C ILE A 75 -4.14 -16.22 -2.57
N GLY A 76 -3.90 -16.32 -3.88
CA GLY A 76 -4.06 -15.22 -4.80
C GLY A 76 -5.49 -14.73 -4.95
N ILE A 77 -6.48 -15.63 -4.97
CA ILE A 77 -7.90 -15.25 -5.01
C ILE A 77 -8.32 -14.54 -3.70
N THR A 78 -7.93 -15.07 -2.53
CA THR A 78 -8.22 -14.42 -1.25
C THR A 78 -7.63 -13.03 -1.17
N LEU A 79 -6.35 -12.88 -1.53
CA LEU A 79 -5.67 -11.59 -1.58
C LEU A 79 -6.36 -10.64 -2.57
N LEU A 80 -6.72 -11.13 -3.75
CA LEU A 80 -7.42 -10.35 -4.77
C LEU A 80 -8.77 -9.83 -4.28
N GLU A 81 -9.58 -10.67 -3.65
CA GLU A 81 -10.88 -10.28 -3.10
C GLU A 81 -10.73 -9.21 -2.01
N GLU A 82 -9.72 -9.33 -1.15
CA GLU A 82 -9.40 -8.31 -0.15
C GLU A 82 -8.99 -6.99 -0.83
N ILE A 83 -8.09 -7.03 -1.81
CA ILE A 83 -7.70 -5.83 -2.58
C ILE A 83 -8.93 -5.18 -3.22
N LEU A 84 -9.80 -5.95 -3.90
CA LEU A 84 -11.00 -5.41 -4.55
C LEU A 84 -11.96 -4.76 -3.54
N LYS A 85 -12.15 -5.37 -2.37
CA LYS A 85 -12.98 -4.83 -1.30
C LYS A 85 -12.42 -3.51 -0.77
N THR A 86 -11.12 -3.46 -0.50
CA THR A 86 -10.44 -2.28 0.06
C THR A 86 -10.40 -1.11 -0.90
N LEU A 87 -10.33 -1.39 -2.20
CA LEU A 87 -10.39 -0.38 -3.26
C LEU A 87 -11.82 0.06 -3.60
N GLY A 88 -12.84 -0.51 -2.96
CA GLY A 88 -14.25 -0.21 -3.27
C GLY A 88 -14.67 -0.69 -4.68
N LEU A 89 -13.88 -1.57 -5.30
CA LEU A 89 -14.11 -2.13 -6.63
C LEU A 89 -15.19 -3.22 -6.64
N GLY A 90 -15.70 -3.58 -5.47
CA GLY A 90 -16.83 -4.49 -5.28
C GLY A 90 -16.44 -5.80 -4.61
N ALA A 91 -17.39 -6.43 -3.93
CA ALA A 91 -17.27 -7.79 -3.44
C ALA A 91 -17.69 -8.74 -4.58
N LEU A 92 -16.75 -9.05 -5.48
CA LEU A 92 -17.04 -9.83 -6.69
C LEU A 92 -17.20 -11.33 -6.44
N GLU A 93 -17.01 -11.79 -5.19
CA GLU A 93 -17.10 -13.20 -4.78
C GLU A 93 -16.45 -14.13 -5.82
N LEU A 94 -15.23 -13.78 -6.26
CA LEU A 94 -14.52 -14.45 -7.34
C LEU A 94 -14.30 -15.92 -7.04
N SER A 95 -14.10 -16.25 -5.77
CA SER A 95 -13.99 -17.62 -5.25
C SER A 95 -15.26 -18.47 -5.48
N ALA A 96 -16.44 -17.86 -5.57
CA ALA A 96 -17.69 -18.56 -5.86
C ALA A 96 -17.82 -18.90 -7.36
N LYS A 97 -17.28 -18.04 -8.23
CA LYS A 97 -17.36 -18.16 -9.69
C LYS A 97 -16.18 -18.94 -10.30
N ILE A 98 -14.99 -18.79 -9.72
CA ILE A 98 -13.74 -19.43 -10.16
C ILE A 98 -13.25 -20.29 -8.99
N LYS A 99 -13.59 -21.58 -9.02
CA LYS A 99 -13.33 -22.51 -7.90
C LYS A 99 -11.93 -23.11 -7.90
N SER A 100 -11.25 -23.09 -9.05
CA SER A 100 -9.95 -23.73 -9.23
C SER A 100 -9.09 -23.00 -10.27
N GLY A 101 -7.79 -23.17 -10.12
CA GLY A 101 -6.78 -22.61 -11.01
C GLY A 101 -5.38 -22.92 -10.53
N LYS A 102 -4.39 -22.43 -11.26
CA LYS A 102 -2.96 -22.66 -11.00
C LYS A 102 -2.35 -21.49 -10.26
N THR A 103 -2.44 -20.30 -10.85
CA THR A 103 -1.74 -19.11 -10.37
C THR A 103 -2.58 -17.86 -10.56
N VAL A 104 -2.45 -16.92 -9.63
CA VAL A 104 -2.94 -15.55 -9.77
C VAL A 104 -1.73 -14.62 -9.76
N THR A 105 -1.59 -13.84 -10.81
CA THR A 105 -0.52 -12.86 -10.97
C THR A 105 -1.09 -11.47 -10.74
N ILE A 106 -0.55 -10.73 -9.78
CA ILE A 106 -0.97 -9.36 -9.44
C ILE A 106 0.11 -8.37 -9.86
N SER A 107 -0.31 -7.28 -10.51
CA SER A 107 0.55 -6.19 -10.93
C SER A 107 -0.22 -4.87 -10.90
N TYR A 108 0.51 -3.75 -11.01
CA TYR A 108 -0.06 -2.42 -10.99
C TYR A 108 0.48 -1.59 -12.14
N ASP A 109 -0.30 -0.61 -12.60
CA ASP A 109 0.10 0.27 -13.68
C ASP A 109 -0.34 1.71 -13.46
N ASN A 110 0.24 2.62 -14.25
CA ASN A 110 0.03 4.06 -14.16
C ASN A 110 0.25 4.57 -12.73
N SER A 111 1.41 4.24 -12.15
CA SER A 111 1.75 4.64 -10.80
C SER A 111 2.41 6.01 -10.71
N ILE A 112 2.26 6.63 -9.53
CA ILE A 112 2.97 7.83 -9.12
C ILE A 112 3.57 7.58 -7.74
N THR A 113 4.81 8.01 -7.55
CA THR A 113 5.49 7.92 -6.26
C THR A 113 5.59 9.30 -5.65
N LYS A 114 5.06 9.48 -4.44
CA LYS A 114 5.16 10.72 -3.67
C LYS A 114 5.98 10.46 -2.42
N GLU A 115 7.01 11.25 -2.20
CA GLU A 115 7.89 11.08 -1.05
C GLU A 115 8.39 12.42 -0.49
N TYR A 116 8.98 12.36 0.69
CA TYR A 116 9.67 13.48 1.32
C TYR A 116 11.11 13.05 1.61
N ALA A 117 12.07 13.90 1.24
CA ALA A 117 13.47 13.62 1.48
C ALA A 117 13.72 13.42 2.99
N ILE A 118 14.38 12.31 3.36
CA ILE A 118 14.64 11.97 4.76
C ILE A 118 15.34 13.10 5.49
N GLY A 119 16.36 13.73 4.89
CA GLY A 119 17.05 14.86 5.51
C GLY A 119 16.14 16.05 5.82
N ASN A 120 15.11 16.31 5.01
CA ASN A 120 14.14 17.38 5.28
C ASN A 120 13.21 17.00 6.45
N LEU A 121 12.80 15.74 6.52
CA LEU A 121 11.99 15.23 7.64
C LEU A 121 12.78 15.22 8.95
N GLU A 122 14.05 14.82 8.92
CA GLU A 122 14.92 14.89 10.10
C GLU A 122 15.10 16.33 10.55
N ASN A 123 15.40 17.26 9.64
CA ASN A 123 15.47 18.69 9.95
C ASN A 123 14.16 19.21 10.55
N TYR A 124 13.01 18.78 10.02
CA TYR A 124 11.70 19.11 10.57
C TYR A 124 11.58 18.65 12.03
N PHE A 125 11.89 17.39 12.33
CA PHE A 125 11.77 16.83 13.69
C PHE A 125 12.81 17.39 14.67
N TYR A 126 14.01 17.75 14.20
CA TYR A 126 15.00 18.45 15.02
C TYR A 126 14.53 19.83 15.47
N ALA A 127 13.82 20.55 14.60
CA ALA A 127 13.27 21.88 14.89
C ALA A 127 11.84 21.84 15.48
N ALA A 128 11.21 20.67 15.50
CA ALA A 128 9.82 20.52 15.93
C ALA A 128 9.67 20.50 17.45
N ASP A 129 8.57 21.09 17.91
CA ASP A 129 8.02 20.86 19.25
C ASP A 129 6.65 20.18 19.16
N PHE A 130 6.17 19.62 20.26
CA PHE A 130 4.84 19.07 20.36
C PHE A 130 3.80 20.21 20.30
N LEU A 131 2.80 20.09 19.42
CA LEU A 131 1.82 21.17 19.22
C LEU A 131 1.03 21.48 20.51
N HIS A 132 0.71 20.44 21.28
CA HIS A 132 0.00 20.53 22.55
C HIS A 132 0.60 19.58 23.59
N PRO A 133 0.47 19.88 24.90
CA PRO A 133 0.80 18.94 25.95
C PRO A 133 -0.05 17.67 25.83
N ASN A 134 0.53 16.60 25.27
CA ASN A 134 -0.14 15.33 25.07
C ASN A 134 0.71 14.20 25.68
N PRO A 135 0.42 13.78 26.92
CA PRO A 135 1.19 12.74 27.61
C PRO A 135 1.23 11.41 26.85
N SER A 136 0.15 11.07 26.14
CA SER A 136 0.07 9.85 25.33
C SER A 136 1.00 9.90 24.13
N LEU A 137 1.02 11.03 23.42
CA LEU A 137 1.94 11.26 22.30
C LEU A 137 3.39 11.20 22.79
N LEU A 138 3.72 11.88 23.88
CA LEU A 138 5.06 11.88 24.46
C LEU A 138 5.50 10.47 24.90
N LYS A 139 4.59 9.70 25.52
CA LYS A 139 4.84 8.32 25.93
C LYS A 139 5.09 7.41 24.73
N ASN A 140 4.31 7.55 23.66
CA ASN A 140 4.47 6.76 22.44
C ASN A 140 5.75 7.15 21.68
N ALA A 141 6.08 8.44 21.64
CA ALA A 141 7.32 8.94 21.05
C ALA A 141 8.53 8.35 21.78
N ASN A 142 8.61 8.49 23.11
CA ASN A 142 9.73 7.93 23.90
C ASN A 142 9.81 6.39 23.92
N ARG A 143 8.76 5.68 23.51
CA ARG A 143 8.77 4.23 23.32
C ARG A 143 9.05 3.83 21.87
N ASN A 144 9.26 4.82 21.00
CA ASN A 144 9.46 4.67 19.57
C ASN A 144 8.31 3.87 18.92
N HIS A 145 7.06 4.09 19.35
CA HIS A 145 5.90 3.42 18.75
C HIS A 145 5.34 4.16 17.53
N ILE A 146 5.87 5.34 17.22
CA ILE A 146 5.35 6.20 16.17
C ILE A 146 6.12 5.94 14.88
N LEU A 147 5.37 5.66 13.83
CA LEU A 147 5.84 5.59 12.46
C LEU A 147 5.38 6.85 11.72
N ILE A 148 6.22 7.32 10.81
CA ILE A 148 5.85 8.32 9.80
C ILE A 148 5.91 7.66 8.43
N ILE A 149 4.87 7.89 7.62
CA ILE A 149 4.91 7.55 6.20
C ILE A 149 5.76 8.62 5.48
N THR A 150 6.93 8.24 5.02
CA THR A 150 7.88 9.13 4.34
C THR A 150 7.72 9.09 2.82
N GLY A 151 7.14 8.02 2.29
CA GLY A 151 6.77 7.88 0.88
C GLY A 151 5.59 6.95 0.67
N THR A 152 4.87 7.16 -0.43
CA THR A 152 3.75 6.31 -0.83
C THR A 152 3.73 6.19 -2.35
N ILE A 153 3.61 4.95 -2.82
CA ILE A 153 3.39 4.66 -4.24
C ILE A 153 1.89 4.48 -4.41
N PHE A 154 1.32 5.24 -5.34
CA PHE A 154 -0.06 5.13 -5.75
C PHE A 154 -0.15 4.53 -7.13
N ALA A 155 -1.14 3.69 -7.39
CA ALA A 155 -1.45 3.18 -8.72
C ALA A 155 -2.86 3.59 -9.14
N LYS A 156 -3.07 3.71 -10.45
CA LYS A 156 -4.41 3.90 -11.02
C LYS A 156 -5.02 2.58 -11.46
N ASN A 157 -4.21 1.61 -11.86
CA ASN A 157 -4.72 0.33 -12.35
C ASN A 157 -4.14 -0.84 -11.55
N LEU A 158 -5.03 -1.72 -11.12
CA LEU A 158 -4.77 -3.09 -10.69
C LEU A 158 -4.96 -3.99 -11.90
N ILE A 159 -3.91 -4.75 -12.26
CA ILE A 159 -3.93 -5.70 -13.37
C ILE A 159 -3.66 -7.09 -12.81
N VAL A 160 -4.59 -8.01 -13.06
CA VAL A 160 -4.52 -9.37 -12.54
C VAL A 160 -4.70 -10.38 -13.65
N GLU A 161 -3.88 -11.42 -13.65
CA GLU A 161 -4.03 -12.58 -14.53
C GLU A 161 -4.34 -13.81 -13.68
N ILE A 162 -5.45 -14.47 -13.97
CA ILE A 162 -5.85 -15.73 -13.31
C ILE A 162 -5.66 -16.85 -14.34
N ASP A 163 -4.75 -17.78 -14.06
CA ASP A 163 -4.53 -19.00 -14.84
C ASP A 163 -5.42 -20.12 -14.27
N THR A 164 -6.41 -20.55 -15.04
CA THR A 164 -7.38 -21.58 -14.65
C THR A 164 -6.91 -22.97 -15.10
N ASP A 165 -7.35 -24.00 -14.39
CA ASP A 165 -7.14 -25.40 -14.78
C ASP A 165 -8.19 -25.90 -15.78
N PHE A 166 -9.27 -25.15 -15.98
CA PHE A 166 -10.30 -25.39 -16.97
C PHE A 166 -10.25 -24.36 -18.12
N ALA A 167 -10.85 -24.72 -19.26
CA ALA A 167 -11.03 -23.81 -20.39
C ALA A 167 -12.16 -22.81 -20.12
N LEU A 168 -11.91 -21.54 -20.43
CA LEU A 168 -12.86 -20.47 -20.15
C LEU A 168 -14.06 -20.51 -21.10
N ASP A 169 -15.26 -20.47 -20.52
CA ASP A 169 -16.49 -20.24 -21.24
C ASP A 169 -16.79 -18.73 -21.31
N THR A 170 -17.26 -18.28 -22.48
CA THR A 170 -17.78 -16.93 -22.71
C THR A 170 -18.88 -16.53 -21.74
N ALA A 171 -19.72 -17.47 -21.28
CA ALA A 171 -20.76 -17.20 -20.30
C ALA A 171 -20.19 -16.76 -18.93
N LEU A 172 -19.09 -17.38 -18.50
CA LEU A 172 -18.42 -17.01 -17.24
C LEU A 172 -17.86 -15.59 -17.29
N LEU A 173 -17.28 -15.18 -18.43
CA LEU A 173 -16.76 -13.81 -18.60
C LEU A 173 -17.89 -12.78 -18.61
N ALA A 174 -19.03 -13.08 -19.23
CA ALA A 174 -20.20 -12.22 -19.20
C ALA A 174 -20.72 -12.06 -17.75
N ASP A 175 -20.81 -13.16 -17.00
CA ASP A 175 -21.18 -13.15 -15.58
C ASP A 175 -20.25 -12.27 -14.73
N LEU A 176 -18.93 -12.41 -14.90
CA LEU A 176 -17.94 -11.63 -14.17
C LEU A 176 -18.03 -10.13 -14.48
N ASN A 177 -18.20 -9.76 -15.75
CA ASN A 177 -18.36 -8.36 -16.14
C ASN A 177 -19.68 -7.75 -15.64
N ASN A 178 -20.77 -8.54 -15.63
CA ASN A 178 -22.04 -8.09 -15.05
C ASN A 178 -21.92 -7.84 -13.55
N LEU A 179 -21.20 -8.70 -12.81
CA LEU A 179 -20.91 -8.51 -11.39
C LEU A 179 -20.01 -7.30 -11.14
N ALA A 180 -19.05 -7.04 -12.03
CA ALA A 180 -18.13 -5.92 -11.92
C ALA A 180 -18.80 -4.55 -12.00
N GLY A 181 -19.98 -4.47 -12.64
CA GLY A 181 -20.74 -3.23 -12.76
C GLY A 181 -19.94 -2.07 -13.35
N GLY A 182 -18.99 -2.37 -14.26
CA GLY A 182 -18.11 -1.39 -14.90
C GLY A 182 -16.94 -0.86 -14.06
N LYS A 183 -16.71 -1.39 -12.84
CA LYS A 183 -15.55 -1.01 -12.01
C LYS A 183 -14.27 -1.74 -12.40
N VAL A 184 -14.42 -2.91 -13.03
CA VAL A 184 -13.36 -3.82 -13.41
C VAL A 184 -13.75 -4.48 -14.73
N ASP A 185 -12.80 -4.58 -15.64
CA ASP A 185 -12.99 -5.29 -16.91
C ASP A 185 -12.34 -6.67 -16.86
N PHE A 186 -13.13 -7.70 -17.16
CA PHE A 186 -12.67 -9.06 -17.35
C PHE A 186 -12.60 -9.40 -18.83
N THR A 187 -11.41 -9.79 -19.28
CA THR A 187 -11.14 -10.18 -20.67
C THR A 187 -10.53 -11.57 -20.72
N GLN A 188 -10.77 -12.29 -21.82
CA GLN A 188 -10.08 -13.53 -22.09
C GLN A 188 -8.69 -13.24 -22.66
N GLY A 189 -7.66 -13.82 -22.04
CA GLY A 189 -6.34 -13.91 -22.63
C GLY A 189 -6.25 -15.16 -23.53
N LYS A 190 -5.36 -16.09 -23.18
CA LYS A 190 -5.33 -17.44 -23.78
C LYS A 190 -6.52 -18.28 -23.28
N GLN A 191 -6.74 -19.46 -23.84
CA GLN A 191 -7.90 -20.34 -23.53
C GLN A 191 -8.19 -20.51 -22.03
N ASN A 192 -7.17 -20.52 -21.17
CA ASN A 192 -7.29 -20.73 -19.72
C ASN A 192 -6.81 -19.51 -18.89
N LYS A 193 -6.78 -18.31 -19.47
CA LYS A 193 -6.32 -17.11 -18.75
C LYS A 193 -7.37 -16.02 -18.75
N ILE A 194 -7.79 -15.63 -17.56
CA ILE A 194 -8.64 -14.44 -17.36
C ILE A 194 -7.71 -13.28 -17.05
N LYS A 195 -7.86 -12.18 -17.77
CA LYS A 195 -7.21 -10.91 -17.44
C LYS A 195 -8.24 -9.96 -16.89
N MET A 196 -7.95 -9.42 -15.71
CA MET A 196 -8.75 -8.45 -14.99
C MET A 196 -8.01 -7.13 -14.95
N VAL A 197 -8.67 -6.02 -15.28
CA VAL A 197 -8.10 -4.67 -15.17
C VAL A 197 -9.08 -3.78 -14.42
N SER A 198 -8.65 -3.15 -13.33
CA SER A 198 -9.49 -2.18 -12.64
C SER A 198 -9.60 -0.90 -13.46
N ILE A 199 -10.82 -0.37 -13.54
CA ILE A 199 -11.13 0.93 -14.16
C ILE A 199 -11.27 1.93 -13.01
N ALA A 200 -10.17 2.26 -12.34
CA ALA A 200 -10.22 3.25 -11.27
C ALA A 200 -9.95 4.65 -11.84
N GLU A 201 -10.82 5.59 -11.51
CA GLU A 201 -10.61 7.01 -11.84
C GLU A 201 -9.64 7.69 -10.86
N VAL A 202 -9.42 7.09 -9.69
CA VAL A 202 -8.66 7.65 -8.57
C VAL A 202 -7.44 6.78 -8.26
N TYR A 203 -6.34 7.44 -7.92
CA TYR A 203 -5.13 6.81 -7.42
C TYR A 203 -5.35 6.19 -6.04
N PHE A 204 -4.93 4.94 -5.87
CA PHE A 204 -4.96 4.25 -4.58
C PHE A 204 -3.55 3.87 -4.14
N PRO A 205 -3.25 3.91 -2.83
CA PRO A 205 -1.94 3.53 -2.34
C PRO A 205 -1.74 2.02 -2.49
N ILE A 206 -0.54 1.63 -2.94
CA ILE A 206 -0.16 0.23 -3.14
C ILE A 206 1.06 -0.17 -2.32
N ALA A 207 1.91 0.78 -1.96
CA ALA A 207 3.10 0.54 -1.17
C ALA A 207 3.46 1.80 -0.36
N VAL A 208 4.08 1.59 0.79
CA VAL A 208 4.51 2.67 1.68
C VAL A 208 5.97 2.51 2.07
N LYS A 209 6.64 3.65 2.18
CA LYS A 209 7.92 3.77 2.86
C LYS A 209 7.65 4.45 4.19
N ALA A 210 8.00 3.73 5.26
CA ALA A 210 7.74 4.17 6.63
C ALA A 210 9.02 4.15 7.44
N SER A 211 9.18 5.19 8.25
CA SER A 211 10.27 5.31 9.21
C SER A 211 9.71 5.40 10.61
N LYS A 212 10.36 4.69 11.54
CA LYS A 212 10.17 4.84 12.96
C LYS A 212 10.81 6.16 13.41
N ILE A 213 10.07 6.92 14.20
CA ILE A 213 10.60 8.16 14.79
C ILE A 213 11.26 7.79 16.11
N ASP A 214 12.59 7.94 16.20
CA ASP A 214 13.35 7.67 17.42
C ASP A 214 13.40 8.92 18.30
N TYR A 215 12.86 8.78 19.51
CA TYR A 215 12.92 9.79 20.55
C TYR A 215 13.57 9.20 21.79
N ASP A 216 14.49 9.96 22.37
CA ASP A 216 15.08 9.66 23.67
C ASP A 216 14.96 10.88 24.57
N ARG A 217 14.33 10.69 25.72
CA ARG A 217 14.04 11.73 26.71
C ARG A 217 13.41 12.98 26.08
N SER A 218 12.39 12.76 25.25
CA SER A 218 11.60 13.79 24.57
C SER A 218 12.38 14.61 23.54
N LYS A 219 13.56 14.14 23.11
CA LYS A 219 14.32 14.73 22.01
C LYS A 219 14.39 13.77 20.84
N PHE A 220 14.12 14.29 19.66
CA PHE A 220 14.31 13.56 18.41
C PHE A 220 15.79 13.15 18.26
N LYS A 221 16.02 11.94 17.73
CA LYS A 221 17.35 11.38 17.46
C LYS A 221 17.59 11.13 15.98
N ASN A 222 16.74 10.34 15.34
CA ASN A 222 16.83 10.03 13.93
C ASN A 222 15.52 9.40 13.43
N LEU A 223 15.44 9.22 12.11
CA LEU A 223 14.45 8.35 11.49
C LEU A 223 15.07 7.00 11.13
N ILE A 224 14.46 5.91 11.61
CA ILE A 224 14.93 4.55 11.33
C ILE A 224 13.98 3.91 10.33
N LEU A 225 14.47 3.48 9.17
CA LEU A 225 13.65 2.78 8.18
C LEU A 225 13.02 1.54 8.83
N ALA A 226 11.69 1.49 8.85
CA ALA A 226 10.96 0.40 9.51
C ALA A 226 10.66 -0.75 8.53
N THR A 227 10.48 -0.38 7.26
CA THR A 227 10.07 -1.20 6.10
C THR A 227 11.13 -2.22 5.62
N ASP A 228 12.25 -2.34 6.32
CA ASP A 228 13.33 -3.29 5.96
C ASP A 228 13.21 -4.64 6.69
N SER A 229 12.18 -4.84 7.52
CA SER A 229 12.16 -6.01 8.42
C SER A 229 10.84 -6.70 8.70
N ASN A 230 9.66 -6.11 8.47
CA ASN A 230 8.38 -6.73 8.82
C ASN A 230 7.26 -6.12 8.00
N ASN A 231 6.30 -6.91 7.49
CA ASN A 231 5.03 -6.40 6.94
C ASN A 231 4.33 -5.53 8.01
N ILE A 232 4.58 -4.22 8.00
CA ILE A 232 4.19 -3.32 9.09
C ILE A 232 2.68 -3.02 9.06
N PHE A 233 2.10 -3.03 7.86
CA PHE A 233 0.75 -2.59 7.53
C PHE A 233 -0.07 -3.70 6.86
#